data_AF-G4WZU5-F1
#
_entry.id   AF-G4WZU5-F1
#
_cell.length_a   1.000
_cell.length_b   1.000
_cell.length_c   1.000
_cell.angle_alpha   90.00
_cell.angle_beta   90.00
_cell.angle_gamma   90.00
#
_symmetry.space_group_name_H-M   'P 1'
#
loop_
_entity.id
_entity.type
_entity.pdbx_description
1 polymer ?
#
loop_
_entity_poly.entity_id
_entity_poly.type
_entity_poly.pdbx_seq_one_letter_code
_entity_poly.pdbx_strand_id
1 'polypeptide(L)'
;SHMDRVKEALENEEKHVIVAMAPSVRTAMGELFKMGYGVDVTGKLYTALRHLGFDKIFDINFGADMTIMEEATELVQRIKAGGPFPMFTSCCPAWVRQVENYYPKFLENLSSAKSPQQIFGTASKTYYPQVADIDPKRVFTVTIMPCTAKKYEADRPEMENDGLRNIDAVITTRELAKMIKDAKIDFAKLDDSEADPAMGEYTGAGAIFGATGGVMEAALRSAKDFVEGKDLENIEYEQVRGLAGIKEATVEIGGESYNIAVINGASNVFSFMNSDNFDKKKYHFIEVMACPGGCVSGGG
;
A
#
# COMPACT_ATOMS: atom_id res chain seq x y z
N SER A 1 -11.22 2.30 20.35
CA SER A 1 -11.15 2.53 18.88
C SER A 1 -9.69 2.75 18.47
N HIS A 2 -9.35 2.82 17.18
CA HIS A 2 -7.96 3.13 16.79
C HIS A 2 -7.60 4.60 17.09
N MET A 3 -8.57 5.52 17.06
CA MET A 3 -8.37 6.89 17.53
C MET A 3 -7.98 6.94 19.02
N ASP A 4 -8.60 6.10 19.85
CA ASP A 4 -8.24 6.00 21.28
C ASP A 4 -6.81 5.46 21.43
N ARG A 5 -6.43 4.41 20.68
CA ARG A 5 -5.06 3.87 20.66
C ARG A 5 -4.03 4.95 20.32
N VAL A 6 -4.31 5.76 19.29
CA VAL A 6 -3.43 6.88 18.87
C VAL A 6 -3.34 7.95 19.94
N LYS A 7 -4.49 8.36 20.51
CA LYS A 7 -4.53 9.37 21.58
C LYS A 7 -3.73 8.92 22.80
N GLU A 8 -3.97 7.70 23.28
CA GLU A 8 -3.25 7.12 24.43
C GLU A 8 -1.75 7.02 24.16
N ALA A 9 -1.33 6.69 22.93
CA ALA A 9 0.07 6.65 22.56
C ALA A 9 0.72 8.04 22.55
N LEU A 10 0.05 9.05 21.99
CA LEU A 10 0.55 10.43 21.94
C LEU A 10 0.60 11.10 23.33
N GLU A 11 -0.25 10.69 24.27
CA GLU A 11 -0.24 11.16 25.66
C GLU A 11 0.80 10.41 26.54
N ASN A 12 1.47 9.38 26.01
CA ASN A 12 2.41 8.56 26.75
C ASN A 12 3.87 8.90 26.40
N GLU A 13 4.57 9.56 27.33
CA GLU A 13 5.98 9.98 27.18
C GLU A 13 6.98 8.81 26.98
N GLU A 14 6.61 7.58 27.34
CA GLU A 14 7.44 6.40 27.09
C GLU A 14 7.33 5.90 25.64
N LYS A 15 6.33 6.35 24.88
CA LYS A 15 6.14 5.97 23.49
C LYS A 15 6.82 6.93 22.53
N HIS A 16 7.33 6.36 21.44
CA HIS A 16 7.83 7.07 20.28
C HIS A 16 6.87 6.78 19.13
N VAL A 17 5.97 7.74 18.85
CA VAL A 17 4.82 7.57 17.99
C VAL A 17 5.16 8.03 16.58
N ILE A 18 5.34 7.06 15.68
CA ILE A 18 5.56 7.32 14.26
C ILE A 18 4.25 7.26 13.50
N VAL A 19 4.13 8.04 12.43
CA VAL A 19 2.97 8.02 11.55
C VAL A 19 3.38 7.94 10.08
N ALA A 20 2.66 7.14 9.29
CA ALA A 20 2.85 7.07 7.85
C ALA A 20 1.51 7.03 7.10
N MET A 21 1.36 7.87 6.07
CA MET A 21 0.13 7.95 5.27
C MET A 21 0.22 7.14 3.97
N ALA A 22 -0.89 6.53 3.57
CA ALA A 22 -1.04 5.83 2.29
C ALA A 22 -1.01 6.79 1.09
N PRO A 23 -0.78 6.29 -0.15
CA PRO A 23 -0.75 7.13 -1.35
C PRO A 23 -2.01 8.00 -1.49
N SER A 24 -3.21 7.41 -1.42
CA SER A 24 -4.46 8.11 -1.70
C SER A 24 -4.91 9.13 -0.65
N VAL A 25 -4.28 9.16 0.53
CA VAL A 25 -4.66 10.13 1.57
C VAL A 25 -4.39 11.55 1.07
N ARG A 26 -3.25 11.75 0.42
CA ARG A 26 -2.78 13.06 -0.06
C ARG A 26 -3.62 13.66 -1.19
N THR A 27 -4.40 12.84 -1.89
CA THR A 27 -5.28 13.29 -2.99
C THR A 27 -6.73 13.47 -2.57
N ALA A 28 -7.14 12.93 -1.41
CA ALA A 28 -8.53 12.95 -0.93
C ALA A 28 -8.75 13.88 0.28
N MET A 29 -7.73 14.12 1.09
CA MET A 29 -7.87 14.89 2.33
C MET A 29 -8.38 16.32 2.11
N GLY A 30 -7.98 16.99 1.02
CA GLY A 30 -8.42 18.35 0.70
C GLY A 30 -9.94 18.53 0.59
N GLU A 31 -10.67 17.49 0.19
CA GLU A 31 -12.14 17.51 0.08
C GLU A 31 -12.80 17.83 1.42
N LEU A 32 -12.26 17.27 2.51
CA LEU A 32 -12.78 17.43 3.87
C LEU A 32 -12.45 18.80 4.48
N PHE A 33 -11.62 19.61 3.80
CA PHE A 33 -11.22 20.96 4.20
C PHE A 33 -11.63 22.03 3.18
N LYS A 34 -12.62 21.72 2.32
CA LYS A 34 -13.18 22.64 1.31
C LYS A 34 -12.16 23.13 0.27
N MET A 35 -11.16 22.32 -0.04
CA MET A 35 -10.13 22.65 -1.05
C MET A 35 -10.52 22.20 -2.46
N GLY A 36 -11.63 21.46 -2.61
CA GLY A 36 -12.05 20.86 -3.89
C GLY A 36 -11.51 19.43 -4.08
N TYR A 37 -11.68 18.90 -5.28
CA TYR A 37 -11.29 17.54 -5.66
C TYR A 37 -9.94 17.53 -6.39
N GLY A 38 -9.15 16.46 -6.22
CA GLY A 38 -7.91 16.26 -6.97
C GLY A 38 -6.78 17.23 -6.62
N VAL A 39 -6.83 17.85 -5.44
CA VAL A 39 -5.77 18.72 -4.94
C VAL A 39 -4.74 17.89 -4.20
N ASP A 40 -3.47 18.01 -4.59
CA ASP A 40 -2.36 17.46 -3.84
C ASP A 40 -2.15 18.27 -2.55
N VAL A 41 -2.31 17.62 -1.40
CA VAL A 41 -2.12 18.21 -0.08
C VAL A 41 -1.02 17.52 0.73
N THR A 42 -0.05 16.89 0.05
CA THR A 42 1.04 16.11 0.65
C THR A 42 1.79 16.90 1.73
N GLY A 43 2.34 18.07 1.38
CA GLY A 43 3.13 18.88 2.31
C GLY A 43 2.33 19.37 3.52
N LYS A 44 1.06 19.74 3.32
CA LYS A 44 0.15 20.16 4.40
C LYS A 44 -0.17 19.03 5.36
N LEU A 45 -0.27 17.80 4.87
CA LEU A 45 -0.45 16.63 5.73
C LEU A 45 0.77 16.41 6.62
N TYR A 46 1.98 16.49 6.07
CA TYR A 46 3.19 16.37 6.89
C TYR A 46 3.26 17.46 7.97
N THR A 47 2.93 18.71 7.64
CA THR A 47 2.87 19.80 8.61
C THR A 47 1.79 19.57 9.68
N ALA A 48 0.60 19.15 9.27
CA ALA A 48 -0.50 18.86 10.19
C ALA A 48 -0.16 17.73 11.18
N LEU A 49 0.51 16.68 10.70
CA LEU A 49 0.92 15.55 11.55
C LEU A 49 1.95 15.98 12.60
N ARG A 50 2.88 16.87 12.27
CA ARG A 50 3.79 17.46 13.27
C ARG A 50 3.03 18.27 14.32
N HIS A 51 2.06 19.08 13.89
CA HIS A 51 1.22 19.86 14.82
C HIS A 51 0.35 18.97 15.72
N LEU A 52 0.03 17.75 15.29
CA LEU A 52 -0.69 16.76 16.09
C LEU A 52 0.20 16.02 17.11
N GLY A 53 1.53 16.25 17.09
CA GLY A 53 2.46 15.73 18.08
C GLY A 53 3.09 14.37 17.74
N PHE A 54 3.02 13.91 16.49
CA PHE A 54 3.74 12.71 16.07
C PHE A 54 5.27 12.95 16.06
N ASP A 55 6.04 12.01 16.60
CA ASP A 55 7.49 12.13 16.75
C ASP A 55 8.25 11.98 15.42
N LYS A 56 7.71 11.15 14.50
CA LYS A 56 8.24 11.00 13.14
C LYS A 56 7.16 10.89 12.09
N ILE A 57 7.40 11.58 10.98
CA ILE A 57 6.51 11.66 9.84
C ILE A 57 7.11 10.87 8.68
N PHE A 58 6.64 9.64 8.48
CA PHE A 58 7.07 8.77 7.40
C PHE A 58 5.98 8.64 6.33
N ASP A 59 6.21 7.81 5.31
CA ASP A 59 5.29 7.64 4.19
C ASP A 59 5.14 6.16 3.81
N ILE A 60 3.89 5.70 3.62
CA ILE A 60 3.64 4.30 3.24
C ILE A 60 4.07 4.04 1.80
N ASN A 61 4.27 5.08 0.98
CA ASN A 61 4.87 4.91 -0.33
C ASN A 61 6.29 4.31 -0.24
N PHE A 62 7.05 4.59 0.82
CA PHE A 62 8.31 3.88 1.09
C PHE A 62 8.07 2.38 1.28
N GLY A 63 7.05 2.03 2.06
CA GLY A 63 6.60 0.64 2.20
C GLY A 63 6.11 0.04 0.88
N ALA A 64 5.57 0.84 -0.04
CA ALA A 64 5.15 0.38 -1.36
C ALA A 64 6.36 0.02 -2.22
N ASP A 65 7.41 0.84 -2.20
CA ASP A 65 8.68 0.51 -2.85
C ASP A 65 9.31 -0.76 -2.25
N MET A 66 9.26 -0.94 -0.92
CA MET A 66 9.68 -2.19 -0.27
C MET A 66 8.86 -3.40 -0.76
N THR A 67 7.53 -3.26 -0.86
CA THR A 67 6.68 -4.33 -1.41
C THR A 67 7.07 -4.65 -2.85
N ILE A 68 7.36 -3.66 -3.70
CA ILE A 68 7.80 -3.91 -5.08
C ILE A 68 9.13 -4.63 -5.13
N MET A 69 10.10 -4.27 -4.27
CA MET A 69 11.38 -4.98 -4.22
C MET A 69 11.19 -6.47 -4.00
N GLU A 70 10.31 -6.86 -3.08
CA GLU A 70 10.01 -8.27 -2.80
C GLU A 70 9.12 -8.90 -3.87
N GLU A 71 8.01 -8.26 -4.25
CA GLU A 71 7.02 -8.81 -5.17
C GLU A 71 7.54 -8.93 -6.61
N ALA A 72 8.31 -7.95 -7.09
CA ALA A 72 8.98 -8.06 -8.39
C ALA A 72 10.07 -9.14 -8.37
N THR A 73 10.83 -9.25 -7.27
CA THR A 73 11.83 -10.34 -7.12
C THR A 73 11.14 -11.70 -7.13
N GLU A 74 10.04 -11.86 -6.41
CA GLU A 74 9.25 -13.09 -6.38
C GLU A 74 8.66 -13.42 -7.76
N LEU A 75 8.14 -12.43 -8.49
CA LEU A 75 7.66 -12.62 -9.85
C LEU A 75 8.77 -13.17 -10.76
N VAL A 76 9.95 -12.57 -10.69
CA VAL A 76 11.12 -13.01 -11.48
C VAL A 76 11.56 -14.42 -11.08
N GLN A 77 11.51 -14.77 -9.80
CA GLN A 77 11.80 -16.13 -9.33
C GLN A 77 10.79 -17.15 -9.88
N ARG A 78 9.48 -16.83 -9.84
CA ARG A 78 8.43 -17.70 -10.41
C ARG A 78 8.57 -17.84 -11.91
N ILE A 79 8.95 -16.77 -12.63
CA ILE A 79 9.28 -16.81 -14.06
C ILE A 79 10.42 -17.80 -14.33
N LYS A 80 11.55 -17.66 -13.62
CA LYS A 80 12.72 -18.54 -13.79
C LYS A 80 12.42 -19.99 -13.44
N ALA A 81 11.55 -20.24 -12.46
CA ALA A 81 11.12 -21.58 -12.06
C ALA A 81 10.01 -22.18 -12.95
N GLY A 82 9.41 -21.39 -13.85
CA GLY A 82 8.27 -21.81 -14.67
C GLY A 82 6.92 -21.87 -13.93
N GLY A 83 6.84 -21.31 -12.71
CA GLY A 83 5.65 -21.26 -11.87
C GLY A 83 5.97 -21.23 -10.36
N PRO A 84 4.93 -21.32 -9.50
CA PRO A 84 3.53 -21.50 -9.83
C PRO A 84 2.86 -20.23 -10.37
N PHE A 85 1.93 -20.41 -11.32
CA PHE A 85 1.16 -19.33 -11.94
C PHE A 85 -0.36 -19.55 -11.82
N PRO A 86 -1.16 -18.48 -11.83
CA PRO A 86 -0.74 -17.07 -11.75
C PRO A 86 -0.21 -16.69 -10.35
N MET A 87 0.63 -15.68 -10.26
CA MET A 87 0.89 -14.97 -9.02
C MET A 87 -0.18 -13.89 -8.83
N PHE A 88 -0.78 -13.79 -7.66
CA PHE A 88 -1.73 -12.74 -7.32
C PHE A 88 -1.09 -11.73 -6.37
N THR A 89 -1.37 -10.44 -6.53
CA THR A 89 -0.97 -9.45 -5.52
C THR A 89 -1.63 -9.73 -4.18
N SER A 90 -0.94 -9.46 -3.07
CA SER A 90 -1.41 -9.69 -1.70
C SER A 90 -1.66 -8.41 -0.89
N CYS A 91 -1.42 -7.22 -1.49
CA CYS A 91 -1.42 -5.95 -0.78
C CYS A 91 -2.82 -5.43 -0.33
N CYS A 92 -3.89 -5.92 -0.97
CA CYS A 92 -5.27 -5.54 -0.67
C CYS A 92 -5.90 -6.52 0.34
N PRO A 93 -6.12 -6.13 1.61
CA PRO A 93 -6.59 -7.07 2.64
C PRO A 93 -8.02 -7.56 2.40
N ALA A 94 -8.85 -6.78 1.71
CA ALA A 94 -10.19 -7.22 1.32
C ALA A 94 -10.14 -8.31 0.23
N TRP A 95 -9.15 -8.24 -0.68
CA TRP A 95 -8.89 -9.31 -1.64
C TRP A 95 -8.35 -10.56 -0.92
N VAL A 96 -7.39 -10.43 -0.01
CA VAL A 96 -6.89 -11.56 0.79
C VAL A 96 -8.04 -12.27 1.51
N ARG A 97 -8.94 -11.52 2.15
CA ARG A 97 -10.17 -12.09 2.75
C ARG A 97 -11.08 -12.76 1.72
N GLN A 98 -11.19 -12.22 0.52
CA GLN A 98 -11.97 -12.83 -0.56
C GLN A 98 -11.36 -14.17 -1.00
N VAL A 99 -10.02 -14.27 -1.08
CA VAL A 99 -9.32 -15.54 -1.32
C VAL A 99 -9.60 -16.54 -0.20
N GLU A 100 -9.40 -16.15 1.06
CA GLU A 100 -9.63 -17.01 2.23
C GLU A 100 -11.06 -17.57 2.26
N ASN A 101 -12.06 -16.77 1.92
CA ASN A 101 -13.47 -17.15 2.02
C ASN A 101 -14.01 -17.88 0.79
N TYR A 102 -13.56 -17.52 -0.42
CA TYR A 102 -14.19 -17.97 -1.68
C TYR A 102 -13.24 -18.70 -2.62
N TYR A 103 -11.94 -18.46 -2.53
CA TYR A 103 -10.94 -19.04 -3.43
C TYR A 103 -9.72 -19.62 -2.71
N PRO A 104 -9.87 -20.45 -1.66
CA PRO A 104 -8.76 -20.91 -0.82
C PRO A 104 -7.68 -21.67 -1.60
N LYS A 105 -8.04 -22.26 -2.76
CA LYS A 105 -7.09 -22.89 -3.68
C LYS A 105 -5.99 -21.97 -4.22
N PHE A 106 -6.17 -20.64 -4.14
CA PHE A 106 -5.18 -19.64 -4.59
C PHE A 106 -4.40 -18.99 -3.44
N LEU A 107 -4.51 -19.49 -2.21
CA LEU A 107 -3.74 -18.94 -1.08
C LEU A 107 -2.23 -18.99 -1.34
N GLU A 108 -1.73 -20.14 -1.82
CA GLU A 108 -0.32 -20.33 -2.19
C GLU A 108 0.09 -19.57 -3.47
N ASN A 109 -0.87 -19.02 -4.20
CA ASN A 109 -0.62 -18.21 -5.39
C ASN A 109 -0.51 -16.72 -5.07
N LEU A 110 -0.95 -16.27 -3.88
CA LEU A 110 -0.69 -14.91 -3.42
C LEU A 110 0.82 -14.66 -3.33
N SER A 111 1.22 -13.44 -3.65
CA SER A 111 2.57 -12.93 -3.41
C SER A 111 2.86 -13.02 -1.91
N SER A 112 4.05 -13.54 -1.59
CA SER A 112 4.55 -13.66 -0.23
C SER A 112 4.93 -12.32 0.39
N ALA A 113 5.14 -11.29 -0.45
CA ALA A 113 5.43 -9.94 0.01
C ALA A 113 4.33 -9.44 0.94
N LYS A 114 4.72 -8.89 2.09
CA LYS A 114 3.80 -8.16 2.96
C LYS A 114 3.26 -6.94 2.21
N SER A 115 2.03 -6.53 2.53
CA SER A 115 1.48 -5.28 2.00
C SER A 115 2.34 -4.07 2.40
N PRO A 116 2.24 -2.93 1.69
CA PRO A 116 3.00 -1.72 2.02
C PRO A 116 2.87 -1.30 3.48
N GLN A 117 1.66 -1.45 4.05
CA GLN A 117 1.41 -1.19 5.46
C GLN A 117 2.21 -2.13 6.37
N GLN A 118 2.16 -3.44 6.12
CA GLN A 118 2.75 -4.42 7.03
C GLN A 118 4.27 -4.54 6.87
N ILE A 119 4.79 -4.37 5.66
CA ILE A 119 6.23 -4.39 5.41
C ILE A 119 6.89 -3.15 6.02
N PHE A 120 6.25 -1.97 5.89
CA PHE A 120 6.64 -0.75 6.60
C PHE A 120 6.60 -0.96 8.12
N GLY A 121 5.49 -1.52 8.64
CA GLY A 121 5.34 -1.81 10.05
C GLY A 121 6.42 -2.74 10.60
N THR A 122 6.77 -3.78 9.85
CA THR A 122 7.88 -4.68 10.19
C THR A 122 9.20 -3.91 10.29
N ALA A 123 9.53 -3.11 9.27
CA ALA A 123 10.76 -2.30 9.26
C ALA A 123 10.77 -1.24 10.38
N SER A 124 9.61 -0.71 10.77
CA SER A 124 9.50 0.26 11.86
C SER A 124 9.88 -0.31 13.24
N LYS A 125 9.82 -1.64 13.40
CA LYS A 125 10.18 -2.32 14.65
C LYS A 125 11.55 -3.02 14.59
N THR A 126 12.22 -3.00 13.43
CA THR A 126 13.51 -3.67 13.23
C THR A 126 14.59 -2.73 12.72
N TYR A 127 14.43 -2.19 11.52
CA TYR A 127 15.35 -1.24 10.88
C TYR A 127 15.34 0.12 11.59
N TYR A 128 14.16 0.70 11.81
CA TYR A 128 14.05 2.04 12.39
C TYR A 128 14.70 2.17 13.78
N PRO A 129 14.48 1.23 14.73
CA PRO A 129 15.14 1.26 16.03
C PRO A 129 16.67 1.29 15.96
N GLN A 130 17.27 0.60 14.96
CA GLN A 130 18.72 0.55 14.78
C GLN A 130 19.28 1.90 14.31
N VAL A 131 18.60 2.57 13.37
CA VAL A 131 19.07 3.86 12.83
C VAL A 131 18.75 5.05 13.74
N ALA A 132 17.71 4.93 14.57
CA ALA A 132 17.29 5.98 15.50
C ALA A 132 17.84 5.81 16.92
N ASP A 133 18.51 4.69 17.23
CA ASP A 133 19.01 4.33 18.57
C ASP A 133 17.91 4.39 19.64
N ILE A 134 16.80 3.70 19.39
CA ILE A 134 15.65 3.61 20.29
C ILE A 134 15.28 2.15 20.57
N ASP A 135 14.69 1.88 21.73
CA ASP A 135 14.15 0.54 22.02
C ASP A 135 12.94 0.25 21.10
N PRO A 136 12.93 -0.86 20.32
CA PRO A 136 11.79 -1.27 19.50
C PRO A 136 10.44 -1.30 20.24
N LYS A 137 10.42 -1.60 21.54
CA LYS A 137 9.21 -1.65 22.38
C LYS A 137 8.57 -0.28 22.60
N ARG A 138 9.35 0.79 22.44
CA ARG A 138 8.87 2.17 22.55
C ARG A 138 8.20 2.63 21.25
N VAL A 139 8.54 2.04 20.10
CA VAL A 139 7.98 2.43 18.82
C VAL A 139 6.51 2.04 18.73
N PHE A 140 5.66 3.06 18.55
CA PHE A 140 4.24 2.91 18.28
C PHE A 140 3.95 3.39 16.85
N THR A 141 3.56 2.47 15.98
CA THR A 141 3.40 2.72 14.55
C THR A 141 1.95 2.95 14.18
N VAL A 142 1.67 4.17 13.76
CA VAL A 142 0.36 4.61 13.27
C VAL A 142 0.38 4.70 11.75
N THR A 143 -0.68 4.24 11.10
CA THR A 143 -0.86 4.47 9.67
C THR A 143 -2.18 5.14 9.34
N ILE A 144 -2.18 5.99 8.32
CA ILE A 144 -3.37 6.64 7.81
C ILE A 144 -3.74 6.01 6.47
N MET A 145 -4.92 5.40 6.39
CA MET A 145 -5.33 4.58 5.26
C MET A 145 -6.69 5.02 4.70
N PRO A 146 -6.89 5.03 3.36
CA PRO A 146 -8.21 5.19 2.75
C PRO A 146 -9.06 3.92 2.86
N CYS A 147 -8.76 3.01 3.79
CA CYS A 147 -9.29 1.65 3.81
C CYS A 147 -9.66 1.21 5.23
N THR A 148 -10.86 0.66 5.38
CA THR A 148 -11.32 0.06 6.64
C THR A 148 -10.73 -1.33 6.86
N ALA A 149 -10.54 -2.13 5.80
CA ALA A 149 -9.96 -3.48 5.90
C ALA A 149 -8.48 -3.49 6.33
N LYS A 150 -7.77 -2.35 6.18
CA LYS A 150 -6.41 -2.19 6.70
C LYS A 150 -6.34 -2.25 8.23
N LYS A 151 -7.41 -1.88 8.95
CA LYS A 151 -7.53 -2.10 10.40
C LYS A 151 -7.55 -3.60 10.73
N TYR A 152 -8.33 -4.38 9.98
CA TYR A 152 -8.38 -5.84 10.16
C TYR A 152 -7.02 -6.48 9.86
N GLU A 153 -6.36 -6.08 8.79
CA GLU A 153 -5.02 -6.55 8.48
C GLU A 153 -4.02 -6.26 9.60
N ALA A 154 -4.04 -5.02 10.12
CA ALA A 154 -3.18 -4.58 11.22
C ALA A 154 -3.42 -5.35 12.52
N ASP A 155 -4.62 -5.89 12.74
CA ASP A 155 -5.02 -6.62 13.95
C ASP A 155 -4.95 -8.16 13.79
N ARG A 156 -4.46 -8.68 12.65
CA ARG A 156 -4.23 -10.13 12.47
C ARG A 156 -3.23 -10.68 13.50
N PRO A 157 -3.50 -11.79 14.20
CA PRO A 157 -2.62 -12.31 15.25
C PRO A 157 -1.17 -12.52 14.78
N GLU A 158 -0.99 -13.00 13.56
CA GLU A 158 0.32 -13.28 12.95
C GLU A 158 1.12 -12.04 12.53
N MET A 159 0.53 -10.84 12.56
CA MET A 159 1.17 -9.58 12.14
C MET A 159 1.98 -8.94 13.26
N GLU A 160 2.95 -9.68 13.77
CA GLU A 160 3.90 -9.26 14.78
C GLU A 160 5.28 -9.93 14.61
N ASN A 161 6.30 -9.34 15.21
CA ASN A 161 7.65 -9.89 15.30
C ASN A 161 8.11 -9.82 16.76
N ASP A 162 8.47 -10.95 17.36
CA ASP A 162 8.95 -11.03 18.75
C ASP A 162 8.01 -10.36 19.78
N GLY A 163 6.69 -10.54 19.58
CA GLY A 163 5.65 -9.92 20.42
C GLY A 163 5.41 -8.43 20.17
N LEU A 164 6.05 -7.85 19.14
CA LEU A 164 5.83 -6.47 18.71
C LEU A 164 4.92 -6.43 17.48
N ARG A 165 3.75 -5.80 17.62
CA ARG A 165 2.86 -5.55 16.49
C ARG A 165 3.60 -4.80 15.39
N ASN A 166 3.41 -5.23 14.14
CA ASN A 166 3.95 -4.50 12.99
C ASN A 166 3.32 -3.12 12.89
N ILE A 167 1.99 -3.04 13.08
CA ILE A 167 1.21 -1.80 13.09
C ILE A 167 0.33 -1.79 14.33
N ASP A 168 0.44 -0.74 15.14
CA ASP A 168 -0.27 -0.64 16.42
C ASP A 168 -1.65 0.03 16.24
N ALA A 169 -1.73 1.00 15.33
CA ALA A 169 -2.97 1.67 14.98
C ALA A 169 -3.07 2.01 13.50
N VAL A 170 -4.29 1.92 12.99
CA VAL A 170 -4.67 2.36 11.65
C VAL A 170 -5.85 3.32 11.78
N ILE A 171 -5.69 4.57 11.36
CA ILE A 171 -6.78 5.53 11.27
C ILE A 171 -7.12 5.79 9.82
N THR A 172 -8.38 6.09 9.52
CA THR A 172 -8.80 6.40 8.16
C THR A 172 -8.54 7.85 7.78
N THR A 173 -8.65 8.16 6.49
CA THR A 173 -8.67 9.54 5.97
C THR A 173 -9.67 10.41 6.75
N ARG A 174 -10.89 9.92 6.98
CA ARG A 174 -11.91 10.64 7.75
C ARG A 174 -11.54 10.81 9.23
N GLU A 175 -10.95 9.80 9.85
CA GLU A 175 -10.50 9.86 11.26
C GLU A 175 -9.38 10.89 11.44
N LEU A 176 -8.39 10.93 10.53
CA LEU A 176 -7.36 11.97 10.54
C LEU A 176 -7.96 13.36 10.34
N ALA A 177 -8.87 13.53 9.38
CA ALA A 177 -9.52 14.82 9.15
C ALA A 177 -10.29 15.30 10.38
N LYS A 178 -10.93 14.40 11.13
CA LYS A 178 -11.54 14.72 12.42
C LYS A 178 -10.49 15.14 13.44
N MET A 179 -9.38 14.42 13.55
CA MET A 179 -8.29 14.74 14.49
C MET A 179 -7.72 16.15 14.26
N ILE A 180 -7.46 16.52 13.00
CA ILE A 180 -7.00 17.85 12.60
C ILE A 180 -8.02 18.94 12.97
N LYS A 181 -9.32 18.69 12.72
CA LYS A 181 -10.41 19.64 13.06
C LYS A 181 -10.61 19.80 14.57
N ASP A 182 -10.48 18.71 15.32
CA ASP A 182 -10.61 18.72 16.78
C ASP A 182 -9.45 19.52 17.40
N ALA A 183 -8.24 19.39 16.85
CA ALA A 183 -7.04 20.17 17.21
C ALA A 183 -7.07 21.63 16.72
N LYS A 184 -8.14 22.07 16.04
CA LYS A 184 -8.32 23.45 15.53
C LYS A 184 -7.21 23.91 14.57
N ILE A 185 -6.59 22.97 13.85
CA ILE A 185 -5.58 23.27 12.85
C ILE A 185 -6.27 23.79 11.57
N ASP A 186 -5.90 24.99 11.12
CA ASP A 186 -6.37 25.57 9.84
C ASP A 186 -5.62 24.93 8.65
N PHE A 187 -5.96 23.67 8.37
CA PHE A 187 -5.26 22.81 7.41
C PHE A 187 -5.02 23.44 6.04
N ALA A 188 -6.03 24.16 5.51
CA ALA A 188 -5.96 24.75 4.18
C ALA A 188 -4.92 25.88 4.07
N LYS A 189 -4.49 26.46 5.20
CA LYS A 189 -3.50 27.54 5.27
C LYS A 189 -2.14 27.10 5.78
N LEU A 190 -1.93 25.80 6.01
CA LEU A 190 -0.63 25.30 6.43
C LEU A 190 0.39 25.48 5.30
N ASP A 191 1.60 25.86 5.69
CA ASP A 191 2.77 25.75 4.83
C ASP A 191 3.12 24.27 4.62
N ASP A 192 3.74 23.98 3.48
CA ASP A 192 4.18 22.64 3.16
C ASP A 192 5.47 22.32 3.94
N SER A 193 5.61 21.07 4.35
CA SER A 193 6.86 20.50 4.88
C SER A 193 7.14 19.15 4.21
N GLU A 194 8.23 18.51 4.57
CA GLU A 194 8.67 17.23 3.98
C GLU A 194 8.51 16.08 4.99
N ALA A 195 8.56 14.83 4.53
CA ALA A 195 8.64 13.67 5.40
C ALA A 195 10.05 13.54 6.02
N ASP A 196 10.17 12.82 7.14
CA ASP A 196 11.46 12.38 7.67
C ASP A 196 12.07 11.31 6.73
N PRO A 197 13.33 11.46 6.28
CA PRO A 197 13.82 10.73 5.11
C PRO A 197 14.02 9.22 5.33
N ALA A 198 14.37 8.79 6.56
CA ALA A 198 14.80 7.41 6.83
C ALA A 198 13.81 6.32 6.39
N MET A 199 12.50 6.62 6.40
CA MET A 199 11.44 5.75 5.88
C MET A 199 10.33 6.58 5.22
N GLY A 200 10.67 7.75 4.67
CA GLY A 200 9.72 8.71 4.11
C GLY A 200 9.97 9.07 2.65
N GLU A 201 11.14 8.75 2.10
CA GLU A 201 11.42 8.87 0.67
C GLU A 201 10.60 7.83 -0.11
N TYR A 202 10.14 8.17 -1.31
CA TYR A 202 9.43 7.23 -2.17
C TYR A 202 9.62 7.54 -3.65
N THR A 203 9.50 6.50 -4.48
CA THR A 203 9.59 6.62 -5.93
C THR A 203 8.24 6.93 -6.58
N GLY A 204 8.28 7.29 -7.86
CA GLY A 204 7.07 7.40 -8.68
C GLY A 204 6.33 6.07 -8.89
N ALA A 205 6.95 4.92 -8.61
CA ALA A 205 6.30 3.61 -8.63
C ALA A 205 5.45 3.40 -7.37
N GLY A 206 6.02 3.67 -6.18
CA GLY A 206 5.26 3.66 -4.92
C GLY A 206 4.09 4.66 -4.91
N ALA A 207 4.26 5.83 -5.54
CA ALA A 207 3.23 6.88 -5.56
C ALA A 207 1.91 6.48 -6.27
N ILE A 208 1.96 5.58 -7.26
CA ILE A 208 0.78 5.21 -8.06
C ILE A 208 -0.02 4.03 -7.47
N PHE A 209 0.45 3.39 -6.40
CA PHE A 209 -0.21 2.25 -5.73
C PHE A 209 -1.68 2.48 -5.38
N GLY A 210 -2.06 3.73 -5.15
CA GLY A 210 -3.43 4.10 -4.77
C GLY A 210 -4.46 3.86 -5.87
N ALA A 211 -4.05 3.84 -7.14
CA ALA A 211 -4.92 3.63 -8.28
C ALA A 211 -4.90 2.17 -8.75
N THR A 212 -6.04 1.67 -9.22
CA THR A 212 -6.09 0.34 -9.87
C THR A 212 -5.13 0.25 -11.06
N GLY A 213 -4.30 -0.78 -11.07
CA GLY A 213 -3.22 -0.98 -12.05
C GLY A 213 -1.88 -0.37 -11.63
N GLY A 214 -1.86 0.43 -10.56
CA GLY A 214 -0.62 1.05 -10.08
C GLY A 214 0.37 0.05 -9.51
N VAL A 215 -0.10 -1.00 -8.82
CA VAL A 215 0.77 -2.05 -8.28
C VAL A 215 1.35 -2.89 -9.42
N MET A 216 0.51 -3.26 -10.39
CA MET A 216 0.92 -3.95 -11.61
C MET A 216 1.97 -3.14 -12.36
N GLU A 217 1.72 -1.86 -12.64
CA GLU A 217 2.68 -1.01 -13.32
C GLU A 217 4.00 -0.89 -12.54
N ALA A 218 3.93 -0.63 -11.23
CA ALA A 218 5.12 -0.52 -10.39
C ALA A 218 5.96 -1.81 -10.36
N ALA A 219 5.31 -2.98 -10.24
CA ALA A 219 6.00 -4.27 -10.25
C ALA A 219 6.64 -4.58 -11.61
N LEU A 220 5.99 -4.21 -12.72
CA LEU A 220 6.52 -4.42 -14.06
C LEU A 220 7.75 -3.57 -14.34
N ARG A 221 7.78 -2.31 -13.85
CA ARG A 221 8.97 -1.44 -13.96
C ARG A 221 10.21 -2.14 -13.40
N SER A 222 10.13 -2.63 -12.15
CA SER A 222 11.27 -3.29 -11.51
C SER A 222 11.53 -4.70 -12.06
N ALA A 223 10.51 -5.51 -12.30
CA ALA A 223 10.69 -6.88 -12.77
C ALA A 223 11.40 -6.95 -14.14
N LYS A 224 11.11 -5.99 -15.03
CA LYS A 224 11.73 -5.93 -16.35
C LYS A 224 13.21 -5.55 -16.25
N ASP A 225 13.56 -4.54 -15.46
CA ASP A 225 14.96 -4.16 -15.19
C ASP A 225 15.74 -5.31 -14.53
N PHE A 226 15.14 -6.01 -13.57
CA PHE A 226 15.77 -7.15 -12.89
C PHE A 226 16.08 -8.34 -13.81
N VAL A 227 15.22 -8.59 -14.81
CA VAL A 227 15.43 -9.68 -15.77
C VAL A 227 16.40 -9.27 -16.87
N GLU A 228 16.31 -8.04 -17.36
CA GLU A 228 17.08 -7.57 -18.52
C GLU A 228 18.46 -7.01 -18.13
N GLY A 229 18.68 -6.69 -16.85
CA GLY A 229 19.93 -6.11 -16.35
C GLY A 229 20.22 -4.74 -16.96
N LYS A 230 19.16 -3.95 -17.21
CA LYS A 230 19.21 -2.64 -17.85
C LYS A 230 18.34 -1.66 -17.07
N ASP A 231 18.71 -0.38 -17.12
CA ASP A 231 17.86 0.71 -16.68
C ASP A 231 16.96 1.11 -17.86
N LEU A 232 15.70 0.68 -17.86
CA LEU A 232 14.78 0.95 -18.97
C LEU A 232 14.23 2.38 -18.91
N GLU A 233 14.26 3.08 -20.05
CA GLU A 233 13.72 4.44 -20.15
C GLU A 233 12.19 4.45 -20.29
N ASN A 234 11.61 3.45 -20.95
CA ASN A 234 10.16 3.35 -21.11
C ASN A 234 9.54 2.53 -19.97
N ILE A 235 9.03 3.24 -18.98
CA ILE A 235 8.47 2.69 -17.73
C ILE A 235 6.95 2.84 -17.63
N GLU A 236 6.29 3.30 -18.70
CA GLU A 236 4.84 3.55 -18.69
C GLU A 236 4.06 2.34 -19.22
N TYR A 237 3.16 1.83 -18.39
CA TYR A 237 2.29 0.69 -18.74
C TYR A 237 0.83 1.15 -18.82
N GLU A 238 0.52 2.04 -19.76
CA GLU A 238 -0.82 2.64 -19.90
C GLU A 238 -1.94 1.61 -20.05
N GLN A 239 -1.64 0.44 -20.63
CA GLN A 239 -2.58 -0.66 -20.83
C GLN A 239 -3.14 -1.26 -19.53
N VAL A 240 -2.51 -1.00 -18.38
CA VAL A 240 -3.03 -1.43 -17.06
C VAL A 240 -3.71 -0.30 -16.28
N ARG A 241 -3.65 0.95 -16.78
CA ARG A 241 -4.28 2.13 -16.18
C ARG A 241 -5.78 2.21 -16.51
N GLY A 242 -6.48 3.14 -15.86
CA GLY A 242 -7.90 3.41 -16.12
C GLY A 242 -8.89 2.56 -15.30
N LEU A 243 -10.18 2.83 -15.49
CA LEU A 243 -11.26 2.39 -14.60
C LEU A 243 -12.03 1.15 -15.08
N ALA A 244 -11.62 0.52 -16.18
CA ALA A 244 -12.24 -0.73 -16.64
C ALA A 244 -12.19 -1.80 -15.54
N GLY A 245 -13.26 -2.60 -15.42
CA GLY A 245 -13.41 -3.58 -14.34
C GLY A 245 -12.40 -4.73 -14.40
N ILE A 246 -12.04 -5.15 -15.62
CA ILE A 246 -10.99 -6.13 -15.90
C ILE A 246 -10.14 -5.52 -17.01
N LYS A 247 -8.83 -5.43 -16.78
CA LYS A 247 -7.84 -4.97 -17.76
C LYS A 247 -6.86 -6.09 -18.00
N GLU A 248 -6.57 -6.38 -19.26
CA GLU A 248 -5.66 -7.44 -19.65
C GLU A 248 -4.59 -6.90 -20.58
N ALA A 249 -3.38 -7.42 -20.43
CA ALA A 249 -2.29 -7.13 -21.33
C ALA A 249 -1.36 -8.34 -21.48
N THR A 250 -0.55 -8.32 -22.53
CA THR A 250 0.61 -9.19 -22.68
C THR A 250 1.82 -8.28 -22.65
N VAL A 251 2.77 -8.57 -21.78
CA VAL A 251 4.00 -7.80 -21.60
C VAL A 251 5.20 -8.66 -21.93
N GLU A 252 6.22 -8.04 -22.51
CA GLU A 252 7.48 -8.71 -22.79
C GLU A 252 8.48 -8.45 -21.67
N ILE A 253 9.03 -9.52 -21.09
CA ILE A 253 10.08 -9.46 -20.06
C ILE A 253 11.18 -10.43 -20.49
N GLY A 254 12.40 -9.94 -20.71
CA GLY A 254 13.52 -10.83 -21.09
C GLY A 254 13.32 -11.58 -22.41
N GLY A 255 12.57 -11.02 -23.36
CA GLY A 255 12.28 -11.63 -24.66
C GLY A 255 11.14 -12.65 -24.67
N GLU A 256 10.48 -12.88 -23.53
CA GLU A 256 9.32 -13.76 -23.40
C GLU A 256 8.03 -12.99 -23.13
N SER A 257 6.91 -13.52 -23.61
CA SER A 257 5.58 -12.93 -23.45
C SER A 257 4.84 -13.47 -22.22
N TYR A 258 4.45 -12.56 -21.33
CA TYR A 258 3.68 -12.88 -20.13
C TYR A 258 2.34 -12.18 -20.13
N ASN A 259 1.28 -12.97 -19.98
CA ASN A 259 -0.07 -12.46 -19.79
C ASN A 259 -0.29 -11.96 -18.35
N ILE A 260 -0.83 -10.76 -18.24
CA ILE A 260 -1.16 -10.11 -16.97
C ILE A 260 -2.63 -9.67 -16.96
N ALA A 261 -3.18 -9.52 -15.76
CA ALA A 261 -4.51 -8.93 -15.58
C ALA A 261 -4.56 -8.00 -14.36
N VAL A 262 -5.42 -6.99 -14.43
CA VAL A 262 -5.76 -6.12 -13.30
C VAL A 262 -7.25 -6.19 -13.08
N ILE A 263 -7.65 -6.64 -11.91
CA ILE A 263 -9.04 -6.81 -11.51
C ILE A 263 -9.43 -5.67 -10.58
N ASN A 264 -10.29 -4.80 -11.08
CA ASN A 264 -10.70 -3.57 -10.44
C ASN A 264 -12.10 -3.73 -9.81
N GLY A 265 -12.15 -4.18 -8.56
CA GLY A 265 -13.37 -4.38 -7.79
C GLY A 265 -13.61 -5.85 -7.43
N ALA A 266 -14.02 -6.10 -6.19
CA ALA A 266 -14.27 -7.46 -5.68
C ALA A 266 -15.38 -8.20 -6.46
N SER A 267 -16.35 -7.49 -7.02
CA SER A 267 -17.37 -8.07 -7.90
C SER A 267 -16.77 -8.60 -9.20
N ASN A 268 -15.82 -7.86 -9.79
CA ASN A 268 -15.15 -8.25 -11.04
C ASN A 268 -14.25 -9.47 -10.86
N VAL A 269 -13.78 -9.75 -9.63
CA VAL A 269 -13.09 -11.00 -9.31
C VAL A 269 -14.00 -12.20 -9.56
N PHE A 270 -15.25 -12.16 -9.10
CA PHE A 270 -16.19 -13.27 -9.34
C PHE A 270 -16.45 -13.47 -10.83
N SER A 271 -16.63 -12.38 -11.58
CA SER A 271 -16.79 -12.45 -13.04
C SER A 271 -15.55 -13.00 -13.73
N PHE A 272 -14.35 -12.57 -13.32
CA PHE A 272 -13.08 -12.99 -13.91
C PHE A 272 -12.78 -14.46 -13.63
N MET A 273 -12.90 -14.90 -12.37
CA MET A 273 -12.62 -16.29 -11.96
C MET A 273 -13.58 -17.30 -12.57
N ASN A 274 -14.78 -16.87 -12.96
CA ASN A 274 -15.78 -17.71 -13.66
C ASN A 274 -15.75 -17.53 -15.19
N SER A 275 -14.80 -16.76 -15.72
CA SER A 275 -14.73 -16.48 -17.15
C SER A 275 -13.94 -17.55 -17.89
N ASP A 276 -14.34 -17.82 -19.14
CA ASP A 276 -13.59 -18.64 -20.08
C ASP A 276 -12.14 -18.18 -20.26
N ASN A 277 -11.87 -16.88 -20.14
CA ASN A 277 -10.53 -16.32 -20.32
C ASN A 277 -9.58 -16.85 -19.23
N PHE A 278 -10.04 -16.91 -17.98
CA PHE A 278 -9.23 -17.44 -16.88
C PHE A 278 -8.80 -18.89 -17.10
N ASP A 279 -9.68 -19.70 -17.69
CA ASP A 279 -9.41 -21.12 -17.98
C ASP A 279 -8.59 -21.32 -19.27
N LYS A 280 -8.77 -20.46 -20.28
CA LYS A 280 -8.14 -20.62 -21.60
C LYS A 280 -6.78 -19.92 -21.74
N LYS A 281 -6.53 -18.87 -20.94
CA LYS A 281 -5.32 -18.06 -21.02
C LYS A 281 -4.45 -18.30 -19.79
N LYS A 282 -3.18 -18.68 -20.01
CA LYS A 282 -2.20 -18.77 -18.93
C LYS A 282 -1.80 -17.37 -18.48
N TYR A 283 -2.38 -16.89 -17.38
CA TYR A 283 -1.94 -15.68 -16.70
C TYR A 283 -0.74 -15.95 -15.81
N HIS A 284 0.16 -14.97 -15.69
CA HIS A 284 1.38 -15.07 -14.91
C HIS A 284 1.34 -14.16 -13.68
N PHE A 285 0.79 -12.96 -13.82
CA PHE A 285 0.67 -12.02 -12.72
C PHE A 285 -0.68 -11.27 -12.77
N ILE A 286 -1.37 -11.21 -11.64
CA ILE A 286 -2.71 -10.64 -11.53
C ILE A 286 -2.78 -9.70 -10.33
N GLU A 287 -3.02 -8.42 -10.59
CA GLU A 287 -3.37 -7.45 -9.54
C GLU A 287 -4.87 -7.55 -9.23
N VAL A 288 -5.22 -7.54 -7.94
CA VAL A 288 -6.61 -7.48 -7.49
C VAL A 288 -6.80 -6.40 -6.45
N MET A 289 -7.68 -5.45 -6.76
CA MET A 289 -8.15 -4.42 -5.84
C MET A 289 -9.63 -4.61 -5.56
N ALA A 290 -10.03 -4.67 -4.28
CA ALA A 290 -11.43 -4.91 -3.93
C ALA A 290 -12.35 -3.70 -4.20
N CYS A 291 -11.83 -2.48 -4.14
CA CYS A 291 -12.58 -1.25 -4.37
C CYS A 291 -12.48 -0.83 -5.85
N PRO A 292 -13.59 -0.51 -6.53
CA PRO A 292 -13.55 0.07 -7.87
C PRO A 292 -12.75 1.38 -7.88
N GLY A 293 -11.78 1.51 -8.78
CA GLY A 293 -10.82 2.62 -8.84
C GLY A 293 -9.55 2.39 -8.02
N GLY A 294 -9.50 1.36 -7.17
CA GLY A 294 -8.39 1.13 -6.25
C GLY A 294 -8.58 1.82 -4.88
N CYS A 295 -7.49 1.99 -4.15
CA CYS A 295 -7.51 2.59 -2.81
C CYS A 295 -7.97 4.06 -2.80
N VAL A 296 -7.86 4.78 -3.91
CA VAL A 296 -8.41 6.16 -4.05
C VAL A 296 -9.92 6.24 -3.84
N SER A 297 -10.64 5.14 -4.03
CA SER A 297 -12.08 5.02 -3.74
C SER A 297 -12.35 4.02 -2.61
N GLY A 298 -11.38 3.85 -1.71
CA GLY A 298 -11.50 2.97 -0.56
C GLY A 298 -12.52 3.47 0.47
N GLY A 299 -13.00 2.58 1.33
CA GLY A 299 -14.07 2.89 2.28
C GLY A 299 -13.70 3.76 3.48
N GLY A 300 -12.47 4.31 3.55
CA GLY A 300 -11.92 5.06 4.70
C GLY A 300 -12.07 6.58 4.64
#